data_AF-A0A418WH34-F1
#
_entry.id   AF-A0A418WH34-F1
#
_cell.length_a   1.000
_cell.length_b   1.000
_cell.length_c   1.000
_cell.angle_alpha   90.00
_cell.angle_beta   90.00
_cell.angle_gamma   90.00
#
_symmetry.space_group_name_H-M   'P 1'
#
loop_
_entity.id
_entity.type
_entity.pdbx_description
1 polymer ?
#
loop_
_entity_poly.entity_id
_entity_poly.type
_entity_poly.pdbx_seq_one_letter_code
_entity_poly.pdbx_strand_id
1 'polypeptide(L)'
;MKKLFVATSALALIAGLSPCARAEVTIGDDFTVGGRVKQGVAVAYDKSQVGGGAEIGQMNYLVELSTSWRPHDNVTVTGDFWLRGDWYSDLGGDLTAPGLQDYASPGFTDRFAYHLNERGAGRPAGPLPSPAHDPFGSSDSQNRFLSDFNDEVIHEAAVKFTDPENLYALKVGKFVRAWGQSDGIRLLDVLHAQDLRQKFILGDPDESRIASWMVAGDIDLARLGLGDAFEAVGIRAPKLELIYMPEYHRDRFIINNPTPDDATSGGLYGLPFPLLADKASGAGIPFVGAHLTDREPDRFGFEEPTLGARFKFEVLGGEATLNALYAYQELPIIKLAGATVVVGNALNDGGNAMVTVPLGSEITEAVVQGAYIPYLGSGSPTAEGAQAILGCPGGAGPLCSVNVQFDLDYRYRRKLVGASYTRDMAELPMGPKEITPVLRAEFSYEFDKPFNRSRTVTMFGNEVEGSAALIVDPPRSVTKRDQISFMIGADYFLWLPFWEGQDTSVFTSVQLFTVITPNGEDLLFQAPYAAYGAKLHPVQNYATLLLSHNFDDGKLAVETLGLYDFQNQAWGVRQRVDFNYFGDNWRPRIEVTHFEADPEQGIIGLGQQMDNVEFSLAFQF
;
A
#
# COMPACT_ATOMS: atom_id res chain seq x y z
N MET A 1 6.29 -41.15 21.96
CA MET A 1 5.45 -39.93 22.13
C MET A 1 6.32 -38.67 22.24
N LYS A 2 7.19 -38.38 21.24
CA LYS A 2 8.14 -37.23 21.30
C LYS A 2 8.50 -36.65 19.91
N LYS A 3 7.61 -36.75 18.91
CA LYS A 3 7.90 -36.36 17.51
C LYS A 3 6.77 -35.59 16.80
N LEU A 4 5.92 -34.83 17.49
CA LEU A 4 4.78 -34.14 16.87
C LEU A 4 4.62 -32.69 17.32
N PHE A 5 5.73 -31.95 17.48
CA PHE A 5 5.71 -30.58 18.00
C PHE A 5 6.50 -29.56 17.17
N VAL A 6 6.98 -29.93 15.97
CA VAL A 6 7.87 -29.06 15.16
C VAL A 6 7.13 -28.39 13.99
N ALA A 7 6.09 -29.01 13.43
CA ALA A 7 5.42 -28.48 12.22
C ALA A 7 4.49 -27.28 12.48
N THR A 8 3.95 -27.15 13.69
CA THR A 8 3.06 -26.02 14.04
C THR A 8 3.85 -24.73 14.37
N SER A 9 5.17 -24.84 14.55
CA SER A 9 6.05 -23.74 14.95
C SER A 9 6.56 -22.93 13.75
N ALA A 10 6.67 -23.53 12.57
CA ALA A 10 7.20 -22.85 11.39
C ALA A 10 6.20 -21.83 10.81
N LEU A 11 4.91 -22.18 10.71
CA LEU A 11 3.88 -21.23 10.25
C LEU A 11 3.62 -20.09 11.24
N ALA A 12 3.83 -20.30 12.54
CA ALA A 12 3.71 -19.26 13.55
C ALA A 12 4.90 -18.27 13.55
N LEU A 13 6.10 -18.72 13.14
CA LEU A 13 7.26 -17.85 12.99
C LEU A 13 7.14 -16.93 11.76
N ILE A 14 6.51 -17.42 10.71
CA ILE A 14 6.36 -16.70 9.45
C ILE A 14 5.25 -15.64 9.52
N ALA A 15 4.26 -15.86 10.38
CA ALA A 15 3.23 -14.87 10.73
C ALA A 15 3.55 -14.08 12.02
N GLY A 16 4.82 -14.08 12.46
CA GLY A 16 5.14 -13.51 13.76
C GLY A 16 6.52 -13.89 14.27
N LEU A 17 7.56 -13.24 13.74
CA LEU A 17 8.80 -13.06 14.50
C LEU A 17 8.54 -12.00 15.58
N SER A 18 7.76 -12.48 16.57
CA SER A 18 7.26 -11.86 17.79
C SER A 18 6.42 -10.58 17.61
N PRO A 19 5.07 -10.65 17.68
CA PRO A 19 4.44 -9.78 18.65
C PRO A 19 5.04 -10.19 19.99
N CYS A 20 6.05 -9.44 20.46
CA CYS A 20 6.64 -9.62 21.77
C CYS A 20 5.48 -9.87 22.74
N ALA A 21 5.53 -11.00 23.45
CA ALA A 21 4.48 -11.41 24.39
C ALA A 21 4.03 -10.16 25.15
N ARG A 22 2.79 -9.72 24.88
CA ARG A 22 2.25 -8.52 25.51
C ARG A 22 2.37 -8.76 27.01
N ALA A 23 2.90 -7.77 27.74
CA ALA A 23 2.67 -7.77 29.17
C ALA A 23 1.14 -7.73 29.32
N GLU A 24 0.57 -8.77 29.89
CA GLU A 24 -0.87 -8.85 30.14
C GLU A 24 -1.03 -9.08 31.62
N VAL A 25 -1.84 -8.23 32.23
CA VAL A 25 -2.22 -8.36 33.63
C VAL A 25 -3.61 -8.98 33.67
N THR A 26 -3.71 -10.13 34.32
CA THR A 26 -5.01 -10.74 34.62
C THR A 26 -5.68 -9.96 35.76
N ILE A 27 -6.85 -9.38 35.49
CA ILE A 27 -7.64 -8.62 36.46
C ILE A 27 -8.92 -9.40 36.76
N GLY A 28 -8.90 -10.19 37.84
CA GLY A 28 -10.02 -11.07 38.21
C GLY A 28 -9.99 -12.42 37.48
N ASP A 29 -11.06 -13.19 37.60
CA ASP A 29 -11.17 -14.49 36.91
C ASP A 29 -11.43 -14.26 35.41
N ASP A 30 -10.53 -14.77 34.57
CA ASP A 30 -10.68 -14.86 33.11
C ASP A 30 -10.75 -13.54 32.31
N PHE A 31 -10.27 -12.43 32.88
CA PHE A 31 -10.10 -11.15 32.17
C PHE A 31 -8.64 -10.71 32.15
N THR A 32 -8.09 -10.45 30.96
CA THR A 32 -6.74 -9.91 30.77
C THR A 32 -6.79 -8.53 30.14
N VAL A 33 -5.87 -7.66 30.58
CA VAL A 33 -5.63 -6.34 30.00
C VAL A 33 -4.15 -6.18 29.77
N GLY A 34 -3.79 -5.68 28.60
CA GLY A 34 -2.42 -5.29 28.28
C GLY A 34 -2.43 -4.17 27.26
N GLY A 35 -1.25 -3.73 26.85
CA GLY A 35 -1.16 -2.73 25.81
C GLY A 35 0.27 -2.31 25.50
N ARG A 36 0.39 -1.30 24.64
CA ARG A 36 1.67 -0.65 24.38
C ARG A 36 1.53 0.82 24.02
N VAL A 37 2.56 1.59 24.33
CA VAL A 37 2.76 2.94 23.84
C VAL A 37 4.04 2.96 23.02
N LYS A 38 3.99 3.45 21.78
CA LYS A 38 5.12 3.52 20.85
C LYS A 38 5.24 4.96 20.32
N GLN A 39 6.47 5.48 20.31
CA GLN A 39 6.83 6.71 19.61
C GLN A 39 7.99 6.41 18.68
N GLY A 40 7.86 6.75 17.40
CA GLY A 40 8.90 6.71 16.39
C GLY A 40 9.28 8.11 15.91
N VAL A 41 10.54 8.29 15.51
CA VAL A 41 11.04 9.49 14.84
C VAL A 41 11.93 9.03 13.69
N ALA A 42 11.56 9.39 12.47
CA ALA A 42 12.32 9.11 11.27
C ALA A 42 13.21 10.29 10.89
N VAL A 43 14.36 9.99 10.30
CA VAL A 43 15.25 10.95 9.64
C VAL A 43 15.30 10.56 8.17
N ALA A 44 14.74 11.41 7.32
CA ALA A 44 14.80 11.25 5.87
C ALA A 44 16.17 11.72 5.34
N TYR A 45 16.70 11.03 4.34
CA TYR A 45 18.02 11.33 3.77
C TYR A 45 18.05 11.31 2.23
N ASP A 46 16.90 11.16 1.57
CA ASP A 46 16.83 11.18 0.11
C ASP A 46 17.20 12.55 -0.46
N LYS A 47 18.16 12.59 -1.40
CA LYS A 47 18.68 13.85 -1.97
C LYS A 47 17.62 14.68 -2.68
N SER A 48 16.63 14.04 -3.30
CA SER A 48 15.56 14.75 -4.01
C SER A 48 14.56 15.40 -3.04
N GLN A 49 14.48 14.89 -1.81
CA GLN A 49 13.61 15.41 -0.77
C GLN A 49 14.27 16.44 0.14
N VAL A 50 15.56 16.25 0.46
CA VAL A 50 16.28 17.01 1.51
C VAL A 50 17.38 17.93 0.95
N GLY A 51 17.50 18.06 -0.37
CA GLY A 51 18.52 18.91 -1.01
C GLY A 51 19.98 18.46 -0.77
N GLY A 52 20.20 17.21 -0.35
CA GLY A 52 21.54 16.63 -0.14
C GLY A 52 22.01 16.51 1.32
N GLY A 53 21.18 16.88 2.31
CA GLY A 53 21.41 16.68 3.74
C GLY A 53 20.59 15.54 4.38
N ALA A 54 20.10 15.77 5.60
CA ALA A 54 19.16 14.91 6.31
C ALA A 54 18.16 15.78 7.08
N GLU A 55 16.89 15.40 7.08
CA GLU A 55 15.80 16.16 7.67
C GLU A 55 14.92 15.24 8.52
N ILE A 56 14.23 15.80 9.52
CA ILE A 56 13.28 15.01 10.32
C ILE A 56 12.11 14.60 9.40
N GLY A 57 11.87 13.31 9.27
CA GLY A 57 10.73 12.73 8.58
C GLY A 57 9.58 12.43 9.53
N GLN A 58 8.82 11.38 9.21
CA GLN A 58 7.64 10.99 9.99
C GLN A 58 7.92 10.73 11.47
N MET A 59 6.97 11.10 12.31
CA MET A 59 7.02 11.00 13.78
C MET A 59 5.81 10.22 14.31
N ASN A 60 5.66 9.00 13.80
CA ASN A 60 4.53 8.11 14.10
C ASN A 60 4.42 7.77 15.59
N TYR A 61 3.21 7.77 16.13
CA TYR A 61 2.90 7.30 17.48
C TYR A 61 1.74 6.30 17.49
N LEU A 62 1.71 5.43 18.50
CA LEU A 62 0.64 4.47 18.76
C LEU A 62 0.45 4.29 20.27
N VAL A 63 -0.78 4.39 20.73
CA VAL A 63 -1.23 3.89 22.03
C VAL A 63 -2.23 2.79 21.77
N GLU A 64 -2.00 1.64 22.38
CA GLU A 64 -2.77 0.42 22.16
C GLU A 64 -3.24 -0.11 23.51
N LEU A 65 -4.53 -0.46 23.57
CA LEU A 65 -5.15 -1.12 24.71
C LEU A 65 -5.83 -2.39 24.23
N SER A 66 -5.40 -3.51 24.77
CA SER A 66 -5.92 -4.83 24.43
C SER A 66 -6.53 -5.50 25.65
N THR A 67 -7.65 -6.17 25.43
CA THR A 67 -8.46 -6.83 26.46
C THR A 67 -8.96 -8.17 25.94
N SER A 68 -8.98 -9.17 26.82
CA SER A 68 -9.59 -10.47 26.54
C SER A 68 -10.40 -10.94 27.73
N TRP A 69 -11.61 -11.42 27.48
CA TRP A 69 -12.50 -11.95 28.50
C TRP A 69 -13.06 -13.31 28.08
N ARG A 70 -12.95 -14.32 28.95
CA ARG A 70 -13.54 -15.65 28.73
C ARG A 70 -14.62 -15.94 29.76
N PRO A 71 -15.86 -15.46 29.56
CA PRO A 71 -16.95 -15.72 30.51
C PRO A 71 -17.34 -17.20 30.64
N HIS A 72 -17.03 -18.00 29.61
CA HIS A 72 -17.27 -19.43 29.55
C HIS A 72 -16.18 -20.10 28.69
N ASP A 73 -15.97 -21.40 28.86
CA ASP A 73 -14.96 -22.18 28.12
C ASP A 73 -15.13 -22.13 26.58
N ASN A 74 -16.36 -21.85 26.12
CA ASN A 74 -16.72 -21.79 24.71
C ASN A 74 -16.92 -20.37 24.17
N VAL A 75 -16.75 -19.32 24.99
CA VAL A 75 -16.95 -17.92 24.60
C VAL A 75 -15.71 -17.12 24.91
N THR A 76 -15.18 -16.42 23.91
CA THR A 76 -14.10 -15.43 24.10
C THR A 76 -14.55 -14.09 23.54
N VAL A 77 -14.39 -13.04 24.33
CA VAL A 77 -14.60 -11.65 23.92
C VAL A 77 -13.24 -10.98 23.86
N THR A 78 -12.95 -10.28 22.76
CA THR A 78 -11.69 -9.56 22.56
C THR A 78 -11.99 -8.11 22.22
N GLY A 79 -11.24 -7.18 22.82
CA GLY A 79 -11.25 -5.76 22.45
C GLY A 79 -9.82 -5.24 22.33
N ASP A 80 -9.45 -4.70 21.18
CA ASP A 80 -8.16 -4.07 20.89
C ASP A 80 -8.41 -2.69 20.26
N PHE A 81 -7.93 -1.64 20.93
CA PHE A 81 -8.21 -0.26 20.58
C PHE A 81 -6.91 0.53 20.43
N TRP A 82 -6.81 1.28 19.34
CA TRP A 82 -5.64 2.05 18.96
C TRP A 82 -5.92 3.55 19.00
N LEU A 83 -4.89 4.31 19.34
CA LEU A 83 -4.83 5.74 19.17
C LEU A 83 -3.50 6.06 18.50
N ARG A 84 -3.52 6.43 17.23
CA ARG A 84 -2.30 6.64 16.44
C ARG A 84 -2.39 7.86 15.55
N GLY A 85 -1.23 8.27 15.04
CA GLY A 85 -1.07 9.45 14.20
C GLY A 85 0.40 9.73 13.93
N ASP A 86 0.66 10.90 13.38
CA ASP A 86 1.99 11.36 12.99
C ASP A 86 2.19 12.83 13.38
N TRP A 87 3.22 13.13 14.18
CA TRP A 87 3.55 14.52 14.56
C TRP A 87 4.31 15.30 13.49
N TYR A 88 4.53 14.74 12.29
CA TYR A 88 5.32 15.35 11.22
C TYR A 88 4.88 16.79 10.86
N SER A 89 3.58 17.04 10.71
CA SER A 89 3.05 18.40 10.49
C SER A 89 3.51 19.44 11.54
N ASP A 90 3.60 19.04 12.81
CA ASP A 90 3.93 19.93 13.92
C ASP A 90 5.45 20.05 14.16
N LEU A 91 6.17 18.92 14.06
CA LEU A 91 7.55 18.77 14.56
C LEU A 91 8.56 18.30 13.51
N GLY A 92 8.08 18.00 12.30
CA GLY A 92 8.88 17.47 11.19
C GLY A 92 9.90 18.45 10.63
N GLY A 93 10.76 17.93 9.76
CA GLY A 93 11.73 18.69 8.97
C GLY A 93 11.08 19.34 7.76
N ASP A 94 11.89 19.98 6.92
CA ASP A 94 11.43 20.71 5.74
C ASP A 94 11.56 19.85 4.46
N LEU A 95 10.78 18.77 4.37
CA LEU A 95 10.84 17.87 3.21
C LEU A 95 10.09 18.47 2.01
N THR A 96 10.68 18.35 0.83
CA THR A 96 10.09 18.82 -0.42
C THR A 96 10.01 17.74 -1.49
N ALA A 97 8.87 17.58 -2.16
CA ALA A 97 8.74 16.71 -3.33
C ALA A 97 8.68 17.51 -4.64
N PRO A 98 8.92 16.87 -5.81
CA PRO A 98 8.64 17.48 -7.10
C PRO A 98 7.14 17.74 -7.29
N GLY A 99 6.78 18.97 -7.66
CA GLY A 99 5.40 19.42 -7.89
C GLY A 99 5.07 19.66 -9.36
N LEU A 100 4.33 20.74 -9.64
CA LEU A 100 3.90 21.14 -10.98
C LEU A 100 5.08 21.48 -11.90
N GLN A 101 4.91 21.33 -13.22
CA GLN A 101 5.93 21.70 -14.21
C GLN A 101 6.23 23.21 -14.17
N ASP A 102 7.51 23.54 -14.09
CA ASP A 102 8.01 24.92 -14.05
C ASP A 102 7.91 25.55 -15.44
N TYR A 103 6.89 26.40 -15.60
CA TYR A 103 6.64 27.15 -16.82
C TYR A 103 7.72 28.20 -17.16
N ALA A 104 8.63 28.51 -16.23
CA ALA A 104 9.76 29.41 -16.48
C ALA A 104 11.03 28.68 -16.93
N SER A 105 11.08 27.36 -16.79
CA SER A 105 12.23 26.55 -17.21
C SER A 105 12.29 26.35 -18.74
N PRO A 106 13.49 26.25 -19.34
CA PRO A 106 13.63 25.98 -20.76
C PRO A 106 12.92 24.68 -21.17
N GLY A 107 11.92 24.78 -22.06
CA GLY A 107 11.14 23.60 -22.49
C GLY A 107 10.25 23.00 -21.39
N PHE A 108 10.07 23.72 -20.27
CA PHE A 108 9.23 23.31 -19.14
C PHE A 108 9.65 21.99 -18.47
N THR A 109 10.94 21.63 -18.58
CA THR A 109 11.44 20.32 -18.14
C THR A 109 11.69 20.22 -16.64
N ASP A 110 11.82 21.36 -15.95
CA ASP A 110 12.00 21.38 -14.51
C ASP A 110 10.65 21.39 -13.77
N ARG A 111 10.64 21.02 -12.49
CA ARG A 111 9.44 21.04 -11.61
C ARG A 111 9.66 22.00 -10.45
N PHE A 112 8.60 22.67 -10.01
CA PHE A 112 8.63 23.39 -8.74
C PHE A 112 8.82 22.41 -7.59
N ALA A 113 9.58 22.79 -6.56
CA ALA A 113 9.60 22.07 -5.29
C ALA A 113 8.31 22.38 -4.51
N TYR A 114 7.76 21.36 -3.86
CA TYR A 114 6.51 21.40 -3.09
C TYR A 114 6.75 20.87 -1.69
N HIS A 115 6.43 21.63 -0.65
CA HIS A 115 6.64 21.17 0.72
C HIS A 115 5.62 20.11 1.12
N LEU A 116 6.12 19.04 1.73
CA LEU A 116 5.29 17.92 2.20
C LEU A 116 4.60 18.18 3.54
N ASN A 117 4.60 19.43 4.03
CA ASN A 117 4.01 19.84 5.30
C ASN A 117 3.38 21.25 5.19
N GLU A 118 2.83 21.75 6.30
CA GLU A 118 2.15 23.06 6.35
C GLU A 118 3.10 24.26 6.16
N ARG A 119 4.42 24.08 6.14
CA ARG A 119 5.37 25.22 6.05
C ARG A 119 5.33 25.95 4.71
N GLY A 120 4.90 25.25 3.66
CA GLY A 120 4.59 25.83 2.35
C GLY A 120 3.13 26.26 2.17
N ALA A 121 2.24 25.90 3.10
CA ALA A 121 0.82 26.16 2.96
C ALA A 121 0.52 27.66 3.15
N GLY A 122 -0.13 28.27 2.15
CA GLY A 122 -0.71 29.60 2.30
C GLY A 122 0.27 30.77 2.26
N ARG A 123 1.45 30.62 1.64
CA ARG A 123 2.22 31.78 1.17
C ARG A 123 1.92 32.00 -0.31
N PRO A 124 0.90 32.81 -0.64
CA PRO A 124 0.74 33.32 -2.00
C PRO A 124 1.95 34.21 -2.29
N ALA A 125 2.98 33.60 -2.83
CA ALA A 125 3.57 34.12 -4.03
C ALA A 125 2.43 34.57 -4.94
N GLY A 126 2.09 35.87 -4.93
CA GLY A 126 1.26 36.45 -5.98
C GLY A 126 1.82 36.09 -7.37
N PRO A 127 1.24 36.56 -8.48
CA PRO A 127 1.55 36.00 -9.79
C PRO A 127 3.02 36.06 -10.28
N LEU A 128 3.99 36.58 -9.52
CA LEU A 128 5.37 36.84 -9.96
C LEU A 128 6.46 37.01 -8.84
N PRO A 129 6.63 36.23 -7.73
CA PRO A 129 7.94 36.25 -7.11
C PRO A 129 8.90 35.53 -8.04
N SER A 130 9.93 36.25 -8.45
CA SER A 130 11.12 35.69 -9.06
C SER A 130 12.22 35.70 -7.97
N PRO A 131 12.75 34.53 -7.56
CA PRO A 131 12.30 33.19 -7.98
C PRO A 131 10.97 32.81 -7.32
N ALA A 132 10.23 31.90 -7.96
CA ALA A 132 9.01 31.34 -7.39
C ALA A 132 9.41 30.52 -6.16
N HIS A 133 9.22 31.10 -4.97
CA HIS A 133 9.37 30.37 -3.73
C HIS A 133 8.07 29.62 -3.50
N ASP A 134 8.18 28.30 -3.47
CA ASP A 134 7.25 27.34 -2.88
C ASP A 134 5.81 27.83 -2.75
N PRO A 135 4.99 27.68 -3.79
CA PRO A 135 3.66 28.27 -3.76
C PRO A 135 2.72 27.54 -2.80
N PHE A 136 2.97 26.26 -2.47
CA PHE A 136 2.04 25.40 -1.75
C PHE A 136 2.73 24.35 -0.87
N GLY A 137 2.11 24.04 0.27
CA GLY A 137 2.45 22.93 1.14
C GLY A 137 1.18 22.17 1.53
N SER A 138 1.33 20.92 2.00
CA SER A 138 0.18 20.10 2.37
C SER A 138 -0.39 20.50 3.73
N SER A 139 -1.71 20.34 3.92
CA SER A 139 -2.29 20.53 5.25
C SER A 139 -1.84 19.48 6.28
N ASP A 140 -1.60 18.22 5.88
CA ASP A 140 -1.15 17.07 6.73
C ASP A 140 -1.92 16.82 8.06
N SER A 141 -2.91 17.65 8.36
CA SER A 141 -3.73 17.62 9.57
C SER A 141 -4.51 16.32 9.74
N GLN A 142 -4.78 15.62 8.64
CA GLN A 142 -5.46 14.32 8.61
C GLN A 142 -4.59 13.18 9.15
N ASN A 143 -3.26 13.28 9.03
CA ASN A 143 -2.34 12.27 9.57
C ASN A 143 -1.94 12.56 11.02
N ARG A 144 -2.11 13.80 11.49
CA ARG A 144 -1.83 14.21 12.87
C ARG A 144 -2.54 13.33 13.88
N PHE A 145 -3.81 13.05 13.63
CA PHE A 145 -4.64 12.23 14.48
C PHE A 145 -5.56 11.35 13.62
N LEU A 146 -5.28 10.05 13.61
CA LEU A 146 -6.12 9.07 12.93
C LEU A 146 -7.38 8.84 13.79
N SER A 147 -8.37 9.70 13.51
CA SER A 147 -9.52 10.00 14.36
C SER A 147 -10.78 9.19 14.07
N ASP A 148 -10.86 8.46 12.95
CA ASP A 148 -12.07 7.69 12.63
C ASP A 148 -12.19 6.54 13.65
N PHE A 149 -13.14 6.69 14.57
CA PHE A 149 -13.32 5.73 15.66
C PHE A 149 -13.55 4.31 15.15
N ASN A 150 -14.26 4.16 14.03
CA ASN A 150 -14.57 2.85 13.50
C ASN A 150 -13.40 2.26 12.70
N ASP A 151 -12.68 3.04 11.89
CA ASP A 151 -11.64 2.52 10.99
C ASP A 151 -10.24 2.52 11.60
N GLU A 152 -9.95 3.49 12.46
CA GLU A 152 -8.60 3.78 12.93
C GLU A 152 -8.41 3.47 14.41
N VAL A 153 -9.49 3.52 15.21
CA VAL A 153 -9.45 3.23 16.65
C VAL A 153 -9.80 1.79 16.99
N ILE A 154 -10.80 1.17 16.36
CA ILE A 154 -11.15 -0.23 16.64
C ILE A 154 -10.31 -1.18 15.78
N HIS A 155 -9.31 -1.82 16.39
CA HIS A 155 -8.51 -2.85 15.73
C HIS A 155 -9.13 -4.25 15.90
N GLU A 156 -9.66 -4.57 17.09
CA GLU A 156 -10.50 -5.74 17.30
C GLU A 156 -11.63 -5.43 18.28
N ALA A 157 -12.84 -5.87 17.97
CA ALA A 157 -14.00 -5.86 18.86
C ALA A 157 -14.88 -7.03 18.45
N ALA A 158 -14.61 -8.21 19.01
CA ALA A 158 -15.19 -9.44 18.51
C ALA A 158 -15.57 -10.43 19.62
N VAL A 159 -16.58 -11.23 19.32
CA VAL A 159 -16.99 -12.37 20.14
C VAL A 159 -16.78 -13.63 19.32
N LYS A 160 -16.07 -14.60 19.90
CA LYS A 160 -15.85 -15.92 19.33
C LYS A 160 -16.61 -16.96 20.15
N PHE A 161 -17.44 -17.74 19.47
CA PHE A 161 -18.10 -18.93 19.98
C PHE A 161 -17.41 -20.15 19.39
N THR A 162 -17.02 -21.10 20.24
CA THR A 162 -16.42 -22.37 19.79
C THR A 162 -17.29 -23.51 20.28
N ASP A 163 -17.71 -24.40 19.38
CA ASP A 163 -18.45 -25.58 19.77
C ASP A 163 -17.62 -26.46 20.75
N PRO A 164 -18.19 -27.03 21.82
CA PRO A 164 -17.43 -27.85 22.78
C PRO A 164 -16.76 -29.09 22.16
N GLU A 165 -17.34 -29.65 21.10
CA GLU A 165 -16.76 -30.76 20.34
C GLU A 165 -15.83 -30.27 19.22
N ASN A 166 -15.64 -28.96 19.11
CA ASN A 166 -14.92 -28.23 18.06
C ASN A 166 -15.38 -28.59 16.64
N LEU A 167 -16.69 -28.81 16.46
CA LEU A 167 -17.28 -29.03 15.13
C LEU A 167 -17.25 -27.75 14.30
N TYR A 168 -17.45 -26.60 14.95
CA TYR A 168 -17.41 -25.29 14.32
C TYR A 168 -16.97 -24.20 15.30
N ALA A 169 -16.50 -23.08 14.77
CA ALA A 169 -16.31 -21.85 15.50
C ALA A 169 -16.91 -20.67 14.71
N LEU A 170 -17.55 -19.75 15.41
CA LEU A 170 -18.15 -18.54 14.84
C LEU A 170 -17.52 -17.32 15.52
N LYS A 171 -16.89 -16.44 14.75
CA LYS A 171 -16.39 -15.14 15.22
C LYS A 171 -17.21 -14.03 14.58
N VAL A 172 -17.77 -13.14 15.40
CA VAL A 172 -18.61 -12.02 14.96
C VAL A 172 -18.09 -10.73 15.58
N GLY A 173 -17.97 -9.67 14.79
CA GLY A 173 -17.54 -8.36 15.25
C GLY A 173 -16.55 -7.72 14.28
N LYS A 174 -15.74 -6.78 14.76
CA LYS A 174 -14.68 -6.14 13.98
C LYS A 174 -13.35 -6.84 14.26
N PHE A 175 -12.70 -7.39 13.25
CA PHE A 175 -11.41 -8.05 13.40
C PHE A 175 -10.70 -8.20 12.04
N VAL A 176 -9.51 -8.79 12.05
CA VAL A 176 -8.71 -9.11 10.86
C VAL A 176 -8.62 -10.63 10.67
N ARG A 177 -8.60 -11.08 9.41
CA ARG A 177 -8.34 -12.48 9.01
C ARG A 177 -7.34 -12.52 7.84
N ALA A 178 -6.31 -13.35 7.97
CA ALA A 178 -5.29 -13.53 6.94
C ALA A 178 -5.49 -14.88 6.20
N TRP A 179 -5.33 -14.85 4.87
CA TRP A 179 -5.48 -16.02 4.00
C TRP A 179 -4.18 -16.50 3.35
N GLY A 180 -3.21 -15.60 3.19
CA GLY A 180 -1.89 -15.90 2.68
C GLY A 180 -0.82 -15.20 3.51
N GLN A 181 0.42 -15.31 3.05
CA GLN A 181 1.53 -14.60 3.65
C GLN A 181 1.80 -13.29 2.92
N SER A 182 2.49 -12.37 3.61
CA SER A 182 2.81 -11.03 3.13
C SER A 182 4.23 -10.65 3.57
N ASP A 183 5.25 -11.13 2.85
CA ASP A 183 6.64 -10.65 3.03
C ASP A 183 6.88 -9.48 2.05
N GLY A 184 6.19 -8.36 2.26
CA GLY A 184 6.20 -7.19 1.39
C GLY A 184 5.20 -7.24 0.22
N ILE A 185 5.19 -8.33 -0.57
CA ILE A 185 4.20 -8.53 -1.64
C ILE A 185 3.09 -9.48 -1.17
N ARG A 186 1.84 -9.12 -1.46
CA ARG A 186 0.63 -9.89 -1.13
C ARG A 186 0.07 -10.60 -2.37
N LEU A 187 -0.29 -11.87 -2.24
CA LEU A 187 -0.98 -12.62 -3.29
C LEU A 187 -2.34 -13.14 -2.82
N LEU A 188 -2.39 -13.94 -1.75
CA LEU A 188 -3.65 -14.41 -1.15
C LEU A 188 -4.06 -13.68 0.13
N ASP A 189 -3.25 -12.75 0.63
CA ASP A 189 -3.64 -11.85 1.72
C ASP A 189 -4.48 -10.66 1.19
N VAL A 190 -5.74 -10.95 0.85
CA VAL A 190 -6.61 -10.10 0.02
C VAL A 190 -7.96 -9.76 0.66
N LEU A 191 -8.17 -10.17 1.92
CA LEU A 191 -9.43 -9.91 2.62
C LEU A 191 -9.53 -8.49 3.16
N HIS A 192 -8.40 -7.94 3.60
CA HIS A 192 -8.33 -6.66 4.27
C HIS A 192 -7.47 -5.70 3.46
N ALA A 193 -7.98 -4.47 3.34
CA ALA A 193 -7.20 -3.34 2.90
C ALA A 193 -6.07 -3.02 3.88
N GLN A 194 -5.06 -2.28 3.42
CA GLN A 194 -3.92 -1.84 4.20
C GLN A 194 -3.87 -0.32 4.38
N ASP A 195 -3.37 0.11 5.52
CA ASP A 195 -2.93 1.47 5.78
C ASP A 195 -1.44 1.62 5.49
N LEU A 196 -1.14 2.19 4.33
CA LEU A 196 0.20 2.39 3.79
C LEU A 196 0.79 3.76 4.15
N ARG A 197 0.03 4.63 4.84
CA ARG A 197 0.43 6.03 5.11
C ARG A 197 1.69 6.16 5.96
N GLN A 198 1.95 5.18 6.84
CA GLN A 198 3.03 5.26 7.84
C GLN A 198 4.31 4.49 7.47
N LYS A 199 4.25 3.45 6.63
CA LYS A 199 5.42 2.59 6.30
C LYS A 199 5.44 2.03 4.88
N PHE A 200 4.54 2.49 4.00
CA PHE A 200 4.41 1.99 2.63
C PHE A 200 4.34 0.45 2.57
N ILE A 201 4.73 -0.17 1.45
CA ILE A 201 4.63 -1.63 1.23
C ILE A 201 5.59 -2.48 2.09
N LEU A 202 6.59 -1.86 2.73
CA LEU A 202 7.55 -2.55 3.61
C LEU A 202 7.13 -2.52 5.08
N GLY A 203 5.96 -1.98 5.38
CA GLY A 203 5.35 -1.99 6.71
C GLY A 203 5.05 -3.41 7.21
N ASP A 204 4.86 -3.54 8.52
CA ASP A 204 4.40 -4.79 9.10
C ASP A 204 2.93 -5.03 8.72
N PRO A 205 2.59 -6.16 8.07
CA PRO A 205 1.22 -6.50 7.71
C PRO A 205 0.24 -6.42 8.87
N ASP A 206 0.64 -6.82 10.08
CA ASP A 206 -0.23 -6.84 11.25
C ASP A 206 -0.59 -5.43 11.74
N GLU A 207 0.34 -4.46 11.61
CA GLU A 207 0.07 -3.05 11.93
C GLU A 207 -0.65 -2.30 10.79
N SER A 208 -0.61 -2.85 9.56
CA SER A 208 -1.18 -2.20 8.37
C SER A 208 -2.62 -2.64 8.03
N ARG A 209 -3.04 -3.87 8.35
CA ARG A 209 -4.38 -4.36 7.97
C ARG A 209 -5.50 -3.59 8.67
N ILE A 210 -6.46 -3.12 7.88
CA ILE A 210 -7.65 -2.44 8.36
C ILE A 210 -8.71 -3.47 8.74
N ALA A 211 -9.12 -3.46 10.01
CA ALA A 211 -10.13 -4.37 10.53
C ALA A 211 -11.51 -4.08 9.94
N SER A 212 -12.31 -5.14 9.77
CA SER A 212 -13.66 -5.02 9.19
C SER A 212 -14.71 -5.65 10.09
N TRP A 213 -15.90 -5.06 10.15
CA TRP A 213 -17.08 -5.75 10.68
C TRP A 213 -17.38 -6.97 9.82
N MET A 214 -17.35 -8.15 10.44
CA MET A 214 -17.53 -9.40 9.72
C MET A 214 -18.11 -10.52 10.59
N VAL A 215 -18.56 -11.55 9.89
CA VAL A 215 -18.87 -12.87 10.43
C VAL A 215 -17.94 -13.88 9.77
N ALA A 216 -17.20 -14.64 10.56
CA ALA A 216 -16.36 -15.74 10.09
C ALA A 216 -16.81 -17.05 10.73
N GLY A 217 -17.18 -18.03 9.91
CA GLY A 217 -17.55 -19.38 10.33
C GLY A 217 -16.49 -20.39 9.90
N ASP A 218 -15.84 -21.03 10.87
CA ASP A 218 -14.87 -22.11 10.68
C ASP A 218 -15.57 -23.45 10.94
N ILE A 219 -15.54 -24.39 9.99
CA ILE A 219 -16.27 -25.67 10.05
C ILE A 219 -15.30 -26.83 9.82
N ASP A 220 -15.27 -27.81 10.74
CA ASP A 220 -14.48 -29.03 10.61
C ASP A 220 -15.32 -30.13 9.94
N LEU A 221 -15.15 -30.31 8.62
CA LEU A 221 -15.93 -31.27 7.84
C LEU A 221 -15.60 -32.71 8.21
N ALA A 222 -14.38 -32.98 8.70
CA ALA A 222 -14.00 -34.30 9.16
C ALA A 222 -14.82 -34.70 10.39
N ARG A 223 -14.91 -33.80 11.38
CA ARG A 223 -15.70 -34.05 12.60
C ARG A 223 -17.20 -34.07 12.36
N LEU A 224 -17.68 -33.41 11.31
CA LEU A 224 -19.07 -33.51 10.85
C LEU A 224 -19.42 -34.84 10.13
N GLY A 225 -18.47 -35.79 10.07
CA GLY A 225 -18.70 -37.10 9.47
C GLY A 225 -18.58 -37.14 7.95
N LEU A 226 -18.05 -36.07 7.33
CA LEU A 226 -17.76 -36.04 5.89
C LEU A 226 -16.33 -36.48 5.57
N GLY A 227 -15.51 -36.76 6.58
CA GLY A 227 -14.10 -37.13 6.43
C GLY A 227 -13.87 -38.30 5.48
N ASP A 228 -14.62 -39.40 5.62
CA ASP A 228 -14.48 -40.62 4.81
C ASP A 228 -14.62 -40.35 3.29
N ALA A 229 -15.51 -39.42 2.91
CA ALA A 229 -15.72 -39.07 1.51
C ALA A 229 -14.50 -38.33 0.91
N PHE A 230 -13.82 -37.51 1.73
CA PHE A 230 -12.59 -36.81 1.34
C PHE A 230 -11.36 -37.74 1.37
N GLU A 231 -11.29 -38.63 2.36
CA GLU A 231 -10.20 -39.61 2.45
C GLU A 231 -10.18 -40.55 1.23
N ALA A 232 -11.36 -40.89 0.68
CA ALA A 232 -11.47 -41.68 -0.54
C ALA A 232 -10.76 -41.06 -1.76
N VAL A 233 -10.56 -39.74 -1.77
CA VAL A 233 -9.81 -39.00 -2.81
C VAL A 233 -8.46 -38.48 -2.32
N GLY A 234 -7.97 -38.99 -1.18
CA GLY A 234 -6.65 -38.67 -0.63
C GLY A 234 -6.55 -37.35 0.13
N ILE A 235 -7.68 -36.75 0.48
CA ILE A 235 -7.78 -35.49 1.23
C ILE A 235 -8.01 -35.78 2.72
N ARG A 236 -7.26 -35.14 3.61
CA ARG A 236 -7.38 -35.28 5.07
C ARG A 236 -7.66 -33.94 5.75
N ALA A 237 -8.19 -34.01 6.97
CA ALA A 237 -8.55 -32.85 7.80
C ALA A 237 -9.27 -31.69 7.05
N PRO A 238 -10.30 -31.97 6.23
CA PRO A 238 -11.01 -30.95 5.47
C PRO A 238 -11.72 -29.94 6.40
N LYS A 239 -11.45 -28.66 6.19
CA LYS A 239 -12.05 -27.53 6.91
C LYS A 239 -12.56 -26.49 5.93
N LEU A 240 -13.71 -25.91 6.24
CA LEU A 240 -14.31 -24.84 5.45
C LEU A 240 -14.44 -23.58 6.30
N GLU A 241 -13.86 -22.48 5.82
CA GLU A 241 -14.06 -21.15 6.37
C GLU A 241 -14.97 -20.35 5.43
N LEU A 242 -15.96 -19.68 5.99
CA LEU A 242 -16.87 -18.78 5.29
C LEU A 242 -16.81 -17.40 5.93
N ILE A 243 -16.73 -16.37 5.09
CA ILE A 243 -16.56 -14.97 5.49
C ILE A 243 -17.68 -14.14 4.87
N TYR A 244 -18.32 -13.33 5.71
CA TYR A 244 -19.30 -12.33 5.31
C TYR A 244 -18.91 -10.98 5.92
N MET A 245 -18.71 -9.98 5.06
CA MET A 245 -18.26 -8.65 5.43
C MET A 245 -19.20 -7.61 4.80
N PRO A 246 -20.15 -7.03 5.55
CA PRO A 246 -21.03 -5.97 5.04
C PRO A 246 -20.34 -4.60 4.97
N GLU A 247 -19.15 -4.48 5.55
CA GLU A 247 -18.37 -3.24 5.55
C GLU A 247 -17.35 -3.21 4.39
N TYR A 248 -17.27 -2.07 3.72
CA TYR A 248 -16.30 -1.79 2.66
C TYR A 248 -15.10 -0.99 3.20
N HIS A 249 -13.91 -1.37 2.73
CA HIS A 249 -12.65 -0.65 2.96
C HIS A 249 -11.81 -0.61 1.68
N ARG A 250 -10.92 0.38 1.60
CA ARG A 250 -9.88 0.53 0.57
C ARG A 250 -8.52 0.72 1.21
N ASP A 251 -7.46 0.53 0.43
CA ASP A 251 -6.12 0.87 0.87
C ASP A 251 -6.05 2.38 1.16
N ARG A 252 -5.42 2.73 2.29
CA ARG A 252 -5.18 4.11 2.69
C ARG A 252 -3.74 4.47 2.35
N PHE A 253 -3.55 5.53 1.59
CA PHE A 253 -2.23 6.04 1.20
C PHE A 253 -2.28 7.57 1.12
N ILE A 254 -1.12 8.21 1.27
CA ILE A 254 -0.99 9.65 1.09
C ILE A 254 -0.76 9.93 -0.39
N ILE A 255 -1.44 10.95 -0.93
CA ILE A 255 -1.21 11.45 -2.28
C ILE A 255 -0.57 12.82 -2.14
N ASN A 256 0.70 12.96 -2.53
CA ASN A 256 1.38 14.25 -2.51
C ASN A 256 0.92 15.06 -3.73
N ASN A 257 -0.28 15.65 -3.64
CA ASN A 257 -0.86 16.49 -4.69
C ASN A 257 -0.41 17.95 -4.49
N PRO A 258 0.36 18.54 -5.42
CA PRO A 258 0.83 19.93 -5.34
C PRO A 258 -0.27 20.95 -5.72
N THR A 259 -1.50 20.50 -5.98
CA THR A 259 -2.62 21.36 -6.38
C THR A 259 -3.31 21.93 -5.12
N PRO A 260 -3.42 23.27 -4.95
CA PRO A 260 -3.68 23.89 -3.63
C PRO A 260 -5.11 23.72 -3.12
N ASP A 261 -6.05 23.69 -4.05
CA ASP A 261 -7.48 23.46 -3.80
C ASP A 261 -7.79 21.98 -3.48
N ASP A 262 -6.78 21.10 -3.51
CA ASP A 262 -6.89 19.66 -3.27
C ASP A 262 -5.72 19.07 -2.45
N ALA A 263 -4.97 19.94 -1.75
CA ALA A 263 -3.83 19.55 -0.92
C ALA A 263 -4.31 18.93 0.42
N THR A 264 -4.75 17.68 0.37
CA THR A 264 -5.36 16.97 1.51
C THR A 264 -4.36 16.45 2.53
N SER A 265 -3.20 15.94 2.10
CA SER A 265 -2.17 15.37 2.99
C SER A 265 -0.80 15.40 2.32
N GLY A 266 0.28 15.40 3.10
CA GLY A 266 1.65 15.31 2.60
C GLY A 266 2.51 14.52 3.56
N GLY A 267 3.56 13.89 3.06
CA GLY A 267 4.45 13.12 3.91
C GLY A 267 5.44 12.29 3.12
N LEU A 268 6.46 11.80 3.84
CA LEU A 268 7.56 11.05 3.24
C LEU A 268 7.08 9.85 2.41
N TYR A 269 6.12 9.06 2.92
CA TYR A 269 5.57 7.90 2.21
C TYR A 269 4.40 8.23 1.26
N GLY A 270 4.19 9.50 0.93
CA GLY A 270 3.17 9.91 -0.03
C GLY A 270 3.55 9.61 -1.47
N LEU A 271 2.57 9.19 -2.26
CA LEU A 271 2.73 8.93 -3.69
C LEU A 271 3.03 10.24 -4.42
N PRO A 272 4.15 10.35 -5.15
CA PRO A 272 4.59 11.60 -5.75
C PRO A 272 3.71 12.01 -6.95
N PHE A 273 3.65 13.32 -7.20
CA PHE A 273 3.02 13.85 -8.41
C PHE A 273 3.86 13.50 -9.65
N PRO A 274 3.25 12.99 -10.73
CA PRO A 274 4.00 12.48 -11.87
C PRO A 274 4.64 13.61 -12.68
N LEU A 275 5.72 13.29 -13.38
CA LEU A 275 6.30 14.14 -14.40
C LEU A 275 5.33 14.27 -15.57
N LEU A 276 4.79 15.46 -15.78
CA LEU A 276 3.91 15.75 -16.90
C LEU A 276 4.74 16.16 -18.11
N ALA A 277 5.11 15.22 -18.97
CA ALA A 277 5.88 15.48 -20.18
C ALA A 277 5.18 14.95 -21.43
N ASP A 278 5.28 15.71 -22.51
CA ASP A 278 4.88 15.25 -23.84
C ASP A 278 6.00 14.40 -24.45
N LYS A 279 5.66 13.17 -24.85
CA LYS A 279 6.63 12.21 -25.38
C LYS A 279 7.20 12.61 -26.74
N ALA A 280 6.45 13.34 -27.55
CA ALA A 280 6.88 13.70 -28.91
C ALA A 280 7.91 14.83 -28.92
N SER A 281 7.65 15.89 -28.15
CA SER A 281 8.53 17.05 -28.03
C SER A 281 9.59 16.93 -26.94
N GLY A 282 9.34 16.10 -25.92
CA GLY A 282 10.14 16.07 -24.69
C GLY A 282 9.91 17.28 -23.79
N ALA A 283 9.01 18.19 -24.16
CA ALA A 283 8.66 19.35 -23.35
C ALA A 283 7.77 18.95 -22.17
N GLY A 284 7.91 19.65 -21.05
CA GLY A 284 6.93 19.55 -19.97
C GLY A 284 5.59 20.14 -20.35
N ILE A 285 4.55 19.74 -19.62
CA ILE A 285 3.17 20.22 -19.78
C ILE A 285 2.90 21.18 -18.60
N PRO A 286 3.22 22.49 -18.73
CA PRO A 286 2.99 23.47 -17.67
C PRO A 286 1.50 23.77 -17.47
N PHE A 287 1.16 24.51 -16.41
CA PHE A 287 -0.19 25.02 -16.13
C PHE A 287 -1.28 23.95 -15.96
N VAL A 288 -0.92 22.68 -15.81
CA VAL A 288 -1.86 21.57 -15.60
C VAL A 288 -1.67 21.01 -14.19
N GLY A 289 -2.73 21.08 -13.39
CA GLY A 289 -2.85 20.46 -12.07
C GLY A 289 -3.91 19.37 -12.06
N ALA A 290 -4.08 18.71 -10.90
CA ALA A 290 -5.06 17.64 -10.73
C ALA A 290 -5.91 17.88 -9.48
N HIS A 291 -7.21 17.68 -9.61
CA HIS A 291 -8.15 17.64 -8.51
C HIS A 291 -8.75 16.23 -8.43
N LEU A 292 -8.64 15.59 -7.27
CA LEU A 292 -8.97 14.19 -7.06
C LEU A 292 -10.24 14.07 -6.22
N THR A 293 -11.21 13.30 -6.70
CA THR A 293 -12.45 13.02 -5.97
C THR A 293 -12.60 11.53 -5.76
N ASP A 294 -12.77 11.10 -4.51
CA ASP A 294 -13.04 9.71 -4.22
C ASP A 294 -14.48 9.33 -4.58
N ARG A 295 -14.62 8.23 -5.32
CA ARG A 295 -15.92 7.59 -5.61
C ARG A 295 -15.94 6.21 -4.97
N GLU A 296 -16.58 6.14 -3.82
CA GLU A 296 -16.68 4.92 -3.01
C GLU A 296 -18.10 4.31 -3.09
N PRO A 297 -18.24 2.99 -2.90
CA PRO A 297 -19.52 2.38 -2.60
C PRO A 297 -20.01 2.78 -1.19
N ASP A 298 -21.25 2.40 -0.86
CA ASP A 298 -21.76 2.57 0.50
C ASP A 298 -20.89 1.81 1.50
N ARG A 299 -20.41 2.51 2.55
CA ARG A 299 -19.49 1.95 3.56
C ARG A 299 -20.05 0.72 4.26
N PHE A 300 -21.36 0.64 4.46
CA PHE A 300 -22.03 -0.49 5.08
C PHE A 300 -23.24 -0.91 4.23
N GLY A 301 -23.17 -2.09 3.62
CA GLY A 301 -24.19 -2.60 2.71
C GLY A 301 -24.38 -4.09 2.84
N PHE A 302 -25.61 -4.51 3.19
CA PHE A 302 -25.95 -5.93 3.29
C PHE A 302 -26.25 -6.58 1.93
N GLU A 303 -26.65 -5.78 0.95
CA GLU A 303 -27.01 -6.22 -0.41
C GLU A 303 -25.77 -6.55 -1.27
N GLU A 304 -24.66 -5.87 -0.96
CA GLU A 304 -23.47 -5.85 -1.79
C GLU A 304 -22.17 -6.15 -0.99
N PRO A 305 -22.18 -7.20 -0.13
CA PRO A 305 -21.11 -7.48 0.82
C PRO A 305 -19.85 -8.03 0.14
N THR A 306 -18.75 -8.03 0.89
CA THR A 306 -17.60 -8.90 0.61
C THR A 306 -17.88 -10.31 1.11
N LEU A 307 -17.68 -11.29 0.24
CA LEU A 307 -17.88 -12.71 0.51
C LEU A 307 -16.59 -13.48 0.27
N GLY A 308 -16.20 -14.30 1.24
CA GLY A 308 -15.03 -15.15 1.16
C GLY A 308 -15.35 -16.60 1.50
N ALA A 309 -14.70 -17.54 0.83
CA ALA A 309 -14.70 -18.94 1.19
C ALA A 309 -13.29 -19.51 1.06
N ARG A 310 -12.84 -20.25 2.08
CA ARG A 310 -11.56 -20.96 2.07
C ARG A 310 -11.77 -22.41 2.48
N PHE A 311 -11.41 -23.32 1.59
CA PHE A 311 -11.38 -24.76 1.86
C PHE A 311 -9.94 -25.18 2.13
N LYS A 312 -9.63 -25.61 3.35
CA LYS A 312 -8.31 -26.02 3.82
C LYS A 312 -8.28 -27.53 4.07
N PHE A 313 -7.21 -28.19 3.64
CA PHE A 313 -7.07 -29.63 3.78
C PHE A 313 -5.61 -30.09 3.69
N GLU A 314 -5.35 -31.33 4.08
CA GLU A 314 -4.05 -31.97 3.94
C GLU A 314 -4.04 -32.91 2.73
N VAL A 315 -2.99 -32.82 1.91
CA VAL A 315 -2.79 -33.66 0.73
C VAL A 315 -1.30 -33.80 0.41
N LEU A 316 -0.86 -34.98 -0.04
CA LEU A 316 0.54 -35.26 -0.41
C LEU A 316 1.57 -34.88 0.68
N GLY A 317 1.21 -34.97 1.97
CA GLY A 317 2.08 -34.63 3.09
C GLY A 317 2.26 -33.13 3.35
N GLY A 318 1.47 -32.28 2.71
CA GLY A 318 1.43 -30.84 2.94
C GLY A 318 0.00 -30.34 3.20
N GLU A 319 -0.10 -29.06 3.50
CA GLU A 319 -1.36 -28.34 3.68
C GLU A 319 -1.69 -27.57 2.41
N ALA A 320 -2.91 -27.72 1.90
CA ALA A 320 -3.42 -27.01 0.74
C ALA A 320 -4.64 -26.17 1.12
N THR A 321 -4.84 -25.05 0.42
CA THR A 321 -6.10 -24.31 0.46
C THR A 321 -6.62 -24.02 -0.94
N LEU A 322 -7.94 -23.88 -1.05
CA LEU A 322 -8.64 -23.30 -2.19
C LEU A 322 -9.46 -22.12 -1.67
N ASN A 323 -9.25 -20.94 -2.24
CA ASN A 323 -9.83 -19.69 -1.79
C ASN A 323 -10.71 -19.11 -2.92
N ALA A 324 -11.84 -18.49 -2.55
CA ALA A 324 -12.69 -17.72 -3.44
C ALA A 324 -13.11 -16.43 -2.75
N LEU A 325 -12.98 -15.30 -3.46
CA LEU A 325 -13.28 -13.97 -2.97
C LEU A 325 -14.16 -13.21 -3.96
N TYR A 326 -15.20 -12.58 -3.44
CA TYR A 326 -15.97 -11.55 -4.11
C TYR A 326 -15.94 -10.29 -3.22
N ALA A 327 -15.22 -9.26 -3.65
CA ALA A 327 -14.97 -8.05 -2.86
C ALA A 327 -14.97 -6.80 -3.76
N TYR A 328 -14.63 -5.64 -3.21
CA TYR A 328 -14.28 -4.45 -3.98
C TYR A 328 -12.77 -4.41 -4.26
N GLN A 329 -12.35 -3.63 -5.26
CA GLN A 329 -10.94 -3.34 -5.50
C GLN A 329 -10.41 -2.41 -4.39
N GLU A 330 -9.21 -2.70 -3.89
CA GLU A 330 -8.55 -1.92 -2.82
C GLU A 330 -7.94 -0.61 -3.35
N LEU A 331 -7.52 -0.60 -4.63
CA LEU A 331 -6.93 0.55 -5.32
C LEU A 331 -7.91 1.15 -6.35
N PRO A 332 -7.85 2.47 -6.60
CA PRO A 332 -8.81 3.13 -7.47
C PRO A 332 -8.51 2.93 -8.96
N ILE A 333 -9.55 3.14 -9.77
CA ILE A 333 -9.42 3.41 -11.21
C ILE A 333 -9.66 4.88 -11.47
N ILE A 334 -8.70 5.53 -12.12
CA ILE A 334 -8.78 6.97 -12.42
C ILE A 334 -9.75 7.20 -13.59
N LYS A 335 -10.68 8.14 -13.45
CA LYS A 335 -11.61 8.54 -14.53
C LYS A 335 -11.65 10.05 -14.69
N LEU A 336 -11.60 10.53 -15.93
CA LEU A 336 -11.82 11.94 -16.24
C LEU A 336 -13.27 12.33 -15.90
N ALA A 337 -13.42 13.30 -15.00
CA ALA A 337 -14.72 13.90 -14.66
C ALA A 337 -14.94 15.24 -15.39
N GLY A 338 -13.86 15.99 -15.65
CA GLY A 338 -13.90 17.30 -16.26
C GLY A 338 -12.64 18.08 -15.96
N ALA A 339 -12.74 19.41 -15.94
CA ALA A 339 -11.67 20.29 -15.49
C ALA A 339 -12.22 21.63 -14.99
N THR A 340 -11.38 22.41 -14.32
CA THR A 340 -11.66 23.81 -14.02
C THR A 340 -10.53 24.66 -14.56
N VAL A 341 -10.86 25.62 -15.43
CA VAL A 341 -9.92 26.66 -15.86
C VAL A 341 -9.84 27.71 -14.76
N VAL A 342 -8.63 27.99 -14.31
CA VAL A 342 -8.29 28.98 -13.30
C VAL A 342 -7.72 30.20 -14.02
N VAL A 343 -8.39 31.34 -13.92
CA VAL A 343 -7.99 32.60 -14.57
C VAL A 343 -7.46 33.58 -13.52
N GLY A 344 -6.34 34.22 -13.82
CA GLY A 344 -5.62 35.12 -12.91
C GLY A 344 -4.58 34.42 -12.04
N ASN A 345 -4.38 33.11 -12.21
CA ASN A 345 -3.43 32.31 -11.46
C ASN A 345 -2.83 31.22 -12.37
N ALA A 346 -1.49 31.15 -12.44
CA ALA A 346 -0.76 30.14 -13.22
C ALA A 346 -0.44 28.86 -12.45
N LEU A 347 -0.70 28.86 -11.15
CA LEU A 347 -0.27 27.87 -10.18
C LEU A 347 -1.45 27.03 -9.67
N ASN A 348 -2.53 26.94 -10.45
CA ASN A 348 -3.62 26.01 -10.18
C ASN A 348 -4.40 26.29 -8.88
N ASP A 349 -4.24 27.49 -8.30
CA ASP A 349 -4.96 27.91 -7.10
C ASP A 349 -6.29 28.59 -7.46
N GLY A 350 -7.39 27.83 -7.35
CA GLY A 350 -8.75 28.34 -7.54
C GLY A 350 -9.19 29.36 -6.47
N GLY A 351 -8.63 29.30 -5.25
CA GLY A 351 -8.97 30.19 -4.15
C GLY A 351 -8.43 31.61 -4.33
N ASN A 352 -7.30 31.75 -5.03
CA ASN A 352 -6.68 33.04 -5.39
C ASN A 352 -6.86 33.40 -6.87
N ALA A 353 -7.89 32.86 -7.52
CA ALA A 353 -8.22 33.15 -8.91
C ALA A 353 -9.09 34.40 -9.06
N MET A 354 -9.00 35.06 -10.22
CA MET A 354 -9.99 36.07 -10.62
C MET A 354 -11.33 35.43 -10.99
N VAL A 355 -11.29 34.31 -11.71
CA VAL A 355 -12.48 33.53 -12.06
C VAL A 355 -12.09 32.06 -12.29
N THR A 356 -12.95 31.16 -11.85
CA THR A 356 -12.85 29.72 -12.12
C THR A 356 -13.99 29.30 -13.06
N VAL A 357 -13.65 28.64 -14.16
CA VAL A 357 -14.63 28.20 -15.17
C VAL A 357 -14.64 26.68 -15.27
N PRO A 358 -15.74 26.01 -14.87
CA PRO A 358 -15.83 24.55 -14.99
C PRO A 358 -16.00 24.13 -16.45
N LEU A 359 -15.36 23.03 -16.81
CA LEU A 359 -15.43 22.37 -18.11
C LEU A 359 -15.95 20.94 -17.92
N GLY A 360 -16.88 20.52 -18.78
CA GLY A 360 -17.26 19.11 -18.89
C GLY A 360 -16.12 18.25 -19.45
N SER A 361 -16.20 16.93 -19.29
CA SER A 361 -15.18 15.98 -19.77
C SER A 361 -14.90 16.10 -21.27
N GLU A 362 -15.94 16.25 -22.11
CA GLU A 362 -15.79 16.39 -23.57
C GLU A 362 -14.99 17.65 -23.96
N ILE A 363 -15.30 18.78 -23.33
CA ILE A 363 -14.59 20.05 -23.58
C ILE A 363 -13.16 19.97 -23.02
N THR A 364 -12.97 19.30 -21.89
CA THR A 364 -11.65 19.09 -21.28
C THR A 364 -10.74 18.31 -22.22
N GLU A 365 -11.20 17.18 -22.75
CA GLU A 365 -10.45 16.43 -23.76
C GLU A 365 -10.19 17.29 -25.00
N ALA A 366 -11.19 18.04 -25.47
CA ALA A 366 -11.05 18.90 -26.64
C ALA A 366 -9.96 19.98 -26.49
N VAL A 367 -9.92 20.65 -25.34
CA VAL A 367 -8.97 21.74 -25.06
C VAL A 367 -7.57 21.17 -24.82
N VAL A 368 -7.45 20.18 -23.93
CA VAL A 368 -6.13 19.66 -23.52
C VAL A 368 -5.50 18.81 -24.62
N GLN A 369 -6.26 17.88 -25.22
CA GLN A 369 -5.72 16.98 -26.25
C GLN A 369 -5.80 17.55 -27.66
N GLY A 370 -6.76 18.44 -27.93
CA GLY A 370 -6.98 18.98 -29.28
C GLY A 370 -6.18 20.23 -29.60
N ALA A 371 -5.81 21.01 -28.58
CA ALA A 371 -5.09 22.27 -28.76
C ALA A 371 -3.81 22.34 -27.93
N TYR A 372 -3.89 22.06 -26.63
CA TYR A 372 -2.78 22.32 -25.69
C TYR A 372 -1.57 21.41 -25.92
N ILE A 373 -1.74 20.10 -25.84
CA ILE A 373 -0.66 19.13 -26.06
C ILE A 373 -0.10 19.24 -27.50
N PRO A 374 -0.92 19.33 -28.57
CA PRO A 374 -0.41 19.53 -29.93
C PRO A 374 0.44 20.79 -30.11
N TYR A 375 0.13 21.87 -29.39
CA TYR A 375 0.94 23.07 -29.40
C TYR A 375 2.33 22.85 -28.81
N LEU A 376 2.43 22.15 -27.68
CA LEU A 376 3.73 21.76 -27.09
C LEU A 376 4.49 20.82 -28.04
N GLY A 377 3.79 19.85 -28.64
CA GLY A 377 4.31 18.92 -29.64
C GLY A 377 4.92 19.61 -30.88
N SER A 378 4.53 20.85 -31.18
CA SER A 378 5.12 21.64 -32.27
C SER A 378 6.52 22.21 -31.96
N GLY A 379 7.02 22.00 -30.74
CA GLY A 379 8.32 22.50 -30.29
C GLY A 379 8.30 23.97 -29.88
N SER A 380 7.12 24.55 -29.64
CA SER A 380 6.98 25.95 -29.22
C SER A 380 7.26 26.11 -27.72
N PRO A 381 8.34 26.84 -27.32
CA PRO A 381 8.74 26.92 -25.92
C PRO A 381 8.10 28.11 -25.17
N THR A 382 7.09 28.77 -25.74
CA THR A 382 6.57 30.02 -25.16
C THR A 382 5.37 29.76 -24.25
N ALA A 383 5.53 30.08 -22.96
CA ALA A 383 4.46 30.05 -21.97
C ALA A 383 3.24 30.90 -22.41
N GLU A 384 3.47 32.02 -23.10
CA GLU A 384 2.42 32.91 -23.60
C GLU A 384 1.45 32.22 -24.56
N GLY A 385 1.95 31.40 -25.50
CA GLY A 385 1.09 30.70 -26.45
C GLY A 385 0.36 29.51 -25.83
N ALA A 386 0.96 28.84 -24.85
CA ALA A 386 0.30 27.80 -24.06
C ALA A 386 -0.90 28.40 -23.27
N GLN A 387 -0.71 29.57 -22.65
CA GLN A 387 -1.79 30.27 -21.95
C GLN A 387 -2.89 30.78 -22.89
N ALA A 388 -2.54 31.20 -24.11
CA ALA A 388 -3.52 31.62 -25.12
C ALA A 388 -4.51 30.50 -25.47
N ILE A 389 -4.07 29.23 -25.47
CA ILE A 389 -4.94 28.08 -25.73
C ILE A 389 -5.96 27.88 -24.61
N LEU A 390 -5.58 28.20 -23.37
CA LEU A 390 -6.48 28.19 -22.22
C LEU A 390 -7.44 29.39 -22.19
N GLY A 391 -7.42 30.23 -23.23
CA GLY A 391 -8.30 31.37 -23.40
C GLY A 391 -7.78 32.68 -22.79
N CYS A 392 -6.51 32.72 -22.40
CA CYS A 392 -5.95 33.86 -21.67
C CYS A 392 -4.86 34.60 -22.47
N PRO A 393 -4.94 35.93 -22.58
CA PRO A 393 -3.99 36.67 -23.38
C PRO A 393 -2.61 36.61 -22.72
N GLY A 394 -1.66 35.90 -23.34
CA GLY A 394 -0.25 35.92 -22.93
C GLY A 394 0.32 37.36 -22.91
N GLY A 395 1.23 37.64 -21.96
CA GLY A 395 1.82 38.96 -21.75
C GLY A 395 1.34 39.64 -20.45
N ALA A 396 0.96 40.92 -20.49
CA ALA A 396 0.48 41.68 -19.33
C ALA A 396 -0.96 41.35 -18.89
N GLY A 397 -1.56 40.29 -19.44
CA GLY A 397 -2.89 39.79 -19.11
C GLY A 397 -2.89 38.85 -17.90
N PRO A 398 -4.08 38.41 -17.43
CA PRO A 398 -4.16 37.42 -16.35
C PRO A 398 -3.61 36.07 -16.82
N LEU A 399 -2.70 35.48 -16.03
CA LEU A 399 -2.19 34.13 -16.26
C LEU A 399 -3.29 33.08 -16.01
N CYS A 400 -3.20 31.93 -16.67
CA CYS A 400 -4.21 30.88 -16.51
C CYS A 400 -3.61 29.48 -16.40
N SER A 401 -4.35 28.62 -15.72
CA SER A 401 -4.03 27.21 -15.55
C SER A 401 -5.30 26.36 -15.55
N VAL A 402 -5.15 25.04 -15.59
CA VAL A 402 -6.27 24.08 -15.61
C VAL A 402 -6.07 23.02 -14.53
N ASN A 403 -7.10 22.82 -13.70
CA ASN A 403 -7.17 21.69 -12.76
C ASN A 403 -8.01 20.61 -13.41
N VAL A 404 -7.38 19.52 -13.87
CA VAL A 404 -8.09 18.37 -14.42
C VAL A 404 -8.72 17.60 -13.27
N GLN A 405 -10.02 17.32 -13.38
CA GLN A 405 -10.77 16.62 -12.34
C GLN A 405 -10.79 15.13 -12.64
N PHE A 406 -10.26 14.35 -11.70
CA PHE A 406 -10.23 12.90 -11.76
C PHE A 406 -11.04 12.29 -10.62
N ASP A 407 -11.97 11.40 -10.97
CA ASP A 407 -12.60 10.50 -10.02
C ASP A 407 -11.66 9.31 -9.75
N LEU A 408 -11.28 9.09 -8.49
CA LEU A 408 -10.67 7.86 -8.00
C LEU A 408 -11.80 6.86 -7.69
N ASP A 409 -12.11 5.98 -8.65
CA ASP A 409 -13.28 5.09 -8.58
C ASP A 409 -12.95 3.72 -7.98
N TYR A 410 -13.46 3.46 -6.77
CA TYR A 410 -13.28 2.22 -6.02
C TYR A 410 -14.47 1.25 -6.14
N ARG A 411 -15.50 1.59 -6.90
CA ARG A 411 -16.74 0.80 -6.98
C ARG A 411 -16.59 -0.46 -7.85
N TYR A 412 -15.40 -0.76 -8.34
CA TYR A 412 -15.15 -1.96 -9.12
C TYR A 412 -15.08 -3.20 -8.23
N ARG A 413 -15.63 -4.30 -8.72
CA ARG A 413 -15.60 -5.59 -8.04
C ARG A 413 -14.32 -6.35 -8.32
N ARG A 414 -13.83 -7.01 -7.28
CA ARG A 414 -12.74 -7.98 -7.29
C ARG A 414 -13.35 -9.38 -7.21
N LYS A 415 -13.02 -10.21 -8.19
CA LYS A 415 -13.45 -11.61 -8.29
C LYS A 415 -12.20 -12.46 -8.35
N LEU A 416 -11.88 -13.18 -7.30
CA LEU A 416 -10.62 -13.91 -7.21
C LEU A 416 -10.87 -15.35 -6.80
N VAL A 417 -10.16 -16.27 -7.45
CA VAL A 417 -9.96 -17.63 -6.96
C VAL A 417 -8.47 -17.85 -6.73
N GLY A 418 -8.13 -18.62 -5.71
CA GLY A 418 -6.75 -18.85 -5.36
C GLY A 418 -6.51 -20.22 -4.75
N ALA A 419 -5.25 -20.60 -4.67
CA ALA A 419 -4.83 -21.83 -4.02
C ALA A 419 -3.46 -21.62 -3.37
N SER A 420 -3.25 -22.22 -2.21
CA SER A 420 -1.91 -22.30 -1.60
C SER A 420 -1.55 -23.74 -1.30
N TYR A 421 -0.26 -24.04 -1.26
CA TYR A 421 0.27 -25.31 -0.83
C TYR A 421 1.55 -25.10 -0.03
N THR A 422 1.63 -25.67 1.16
CA THR A 422 2.81 -25.62 2.03
C THR A 422 3.20 -27.02 2.47
N ARG A 423 4.49 -27.36 2.37
CA ARG A 423 4.99 -28.68 2.76
C ARG A 423 6.41 -28.62 3.31
N ASP A 424 6.62 -29.30 4.43
CA ASP A 424 7.95 -29.64 4.93
C ASP A 424 8.62 -30.67 4.01
N MET A 425 9.77 -30.33 3.46
CA MET A 425 10.53 -31.20 2.53
C MET A 425 11.47 -32.13 3.30
N ALA A 426 10.92 -32.96 4.20
CA ALA A 426 11.71 -33.81 5.10
C ALA A 426 12.65 -34.78 4.39
N GLU A 427 12.45 -35.00 3.09
CA GLU A 427 13.28 -35.83 2.23
C GLU A 427 14.56 -35.11 1.74
N LEU A 428 14.66 -33.80 1.92
CA LEU A 428 15.77 -32.95 1.46
C LEU A 428 16.44 -32.20 2.62
N PRO A 429 17.05 -32.89 3.59
CA PRO A 429 17.83 -32.23 4.62
C PRO A 429 19.04 -31.52 4.00
N MET A 430 19.25 -30.26 4.36
CA MET A 430 20.34 -29.44 3.83
C MET A 430 21.21 -28.85 4.95
N GLY A 431 22.47 -28.62 4.62
CA GLY A 431 23.44 -27.96 5.50
C GLY A 431 23.97 -28.84 6.63
N PRO A 432 24.90 -28.31 7.45
CA PRO A 432 25.59 -29.09 8.49
C PRO A 432 24.69 -29.66 9.58
N LYS A 433 23.51 -29.06 9.79
CA LYS A 433 22.52 -29.47 10.79
C LYS A 433 21.35 -30.29 10.21
N GLU A 434 21.44 -30.69 8.94
CA GLU A 434 20.40 -31.49 8.26
C GLU A 434 18.99 -30.89 8.41
N ILE A 435 18.89 -29.57 8.25
CA ILE A 435 17.64 -28.84 8.41
C ILE A 435 16.80 -29.02 7.15
N THR A 436 15.51 -29.29 7.36
CA THR A 436 14.52 -29.42 6.29
C THR A 436 13.98 -28.04 5.89
N PRO A 437 13.97 -27.68 4.60
CA PRO A 437 13.27 -26.49 4.14
C PRO A 437 11.76 -26.71 4.07
N VAL A 438 11.00 -25.62 4.17
CA VAL A 438 9.55 -25.62 3.94
C VAL A 438 9.30 -25.02 2.57
N LEU A 439 8.69 -25.79 1.66
CA LEU A 439 8.27 -25.29 0.35
C LEU A 439 6.87 -24.68 0.46
N ARG A 440 6.69 -23.52 -0.16
CA ARG A 440 5.41 -22.83 -0.29
C ARG A 440 5.13 -22.51 -1.75
N ALA A 441 3.88 -22.62 -2.14
CA ALA A 441 3.40 -22.14 -3.41
C ALA A 441 2.04 -21.46 -3.21
N GLU A 442 1.83 -20.31 -3.83
CA GLU A 442 0.54 -19.65 -3.91
C GLU A 442 0.19 -19.35 -5.36
N PHE A 443 -1.10 -19.36 -5.66
CA PHE A 443 -1.66 -19.06 -6.97
C PHE A 443 -2.93 -18.25 -6.79
N SER A 444 -3.15 -17.26 -7.65
CA SER A 444 -4.41 -16.54 -7.74
C SER A 444 -4.75 -16.21 -9.18
N TYR A 445 -6.04 -16.25 -9.49
CA TYR A 445 -6.63 -15.78 -10.73
C TYR A 445 -7.69 -14.75 -10.40
N GLU A 446 -7.51 -13.53 -10.90
CA GLU A 446 -8.48 -12.45 -10.77
C GLU A 446 -9.18 -12.20 -12.11
N PHE A 447 -10.51 -12.26 -12.08
CA PHE A 447 -11.35 -12.09 -13.28
C PHE A 447 -11.70 -10.63 -13.53
N ASP A 448 -11.57 -10.17 -14.77
CA ASP A 448 -12.00 -8.86 -15.24
C ASP A 448 -11.47 -7.69 -14.39
N LYS A 449 -10.23 -7.78 -13.90
CA LYS A 449 -9.59 -6.70 -13.13
C LYS A 449 -9.54 -5.43 -13.99
N PRO A 450 -10.03 -4.28 -13.48
CA PRO A 450 -10.01 -3.04 -14.23
C PRO A 450 -8.60 -2.42 -14.23
N PHE A 451 -8.24 -1.76 -15.32
CA PHE A 451 -6.98 -1.04 -15.48
C PHE A 451 -7.19 0.26 -16.25
N ASN A 452 -6.40 1.27 -15.90
CA ASN A 452 -6.19 2.43 -16.76
C ASN A 452 -5.25 2.06 -17.91
N ARG A 453 -5.54 2.55 -19.10
CA ARG A 453 -4.67 2.40 -20.27
C ARG A 453 -3.53 3.41 -20.22
N SER A 454 -2.32 2.94 -20.48
CA SER A 454 -1.14 3.79 -20.68
C SER A 454 -1.09 4.37 -22.10
N ARG A 455 -1.89 3.84 -23.03
CA ARG A 455 -1.99 4.27 -24.43
C ARG A 455 -3.44 4.23 -24.92
N THR A 456 -3.89 5.32 -25.53
CA THR A 456 -5.27 5.42 -26.03
C THR A 456 -5.39 6.40 -27.20
N VAL A 457 -6.56 6.41 -27.84
CA VAL A 457 -6.87 7.31 -28.97
C VAL A 457 -7.87 8.37 -28.52
N THR A 458 -7.48 9.63 -28.71
CA THR A 458 -8.30 10.82 -28.44
C THR A 458 -9.48 10.91 -29.40
N MET A 459 -10.43 11.80 -29.11
CA MET A 459 -11.61 12.03 -29.97
C MET A 459 -11.25 12.59 -31.35
N PHE A 460 -10.00 13.05 -31.52
CA PHE A 460 -9.46 13.57 -32.78
C PHE A 460 -8.72 12.50 -33.61
N GLY A 461 -8.63 11.26 -33.12
CA GLY A 461 -7.89 10.19 -33.79
C GLY A 461 -6.38 10.20 -33.54
N ASN A 462 -5.88 11.12 -32.69
CA ASN A 462 -4.49 11.14 -32.27
C ASN A 462 -4.27 10.14 -31.13
N GLU A 463 -3.17 9.43 -31.19
CA GLU A 463 -2.75 8.50 -30.15
C GLU A 463 -1.94 9.22 -29.07
N VAL A 464 -2.24 8.92 -27.81
CA VAL A 464 -1.60 9.56 -26.63
C VAL A 464 -1.19 8.50 -25.61
N GLU A 465 -0.15 8.81 -24.85
CA GLU A 465 0.44 7.91 -23.85
C GLU A 465 0.66 8.59 -22.49
N GLY A 466 0.86 7.80 -21.43
CA GLY A 466 1.20 8.29 -20.09
C GLY A 466 0.04 9.06 -19.44
N SER A 467 0.34 10.15 -18.72
CA SER A 467 -0.69 10.95 -18.04
C SER A 467 -1.72 11.56 -18.99
N ALA A 468 -1.35 11.83 -20.24
CA ALA A 468 -2.29 12.28 -21.27
C ALA A 468 -3.36 11.22 -21.58
N ALA A 469 -3.05 9.92 -21.47
CA ALA A 469 -4.02 8.84 -21.69
C ALA A 469 -5.13 8.79 -20.62
N LEU A 470 -4.96 9.49 -19.49
CA LEU A 470 -6.01 9.65 -18.48
C LEU A 470 -7.00 10.76 -18.85
N ILE A 471 -6.59 11.73 -19.68
CA ILE A 471 -7.42 12.88 -20.11
C ILE A 471 -8.14 12.51 -21.41
N VAL A 472 -8.89 11.41 -21.37
CA VAL A 472 -9.87 11.02 -22.39
C VAL A 472 -11.11 10.47 -21.71
N ASP A 473 -12.21 10.42 -22.45
CA ASP A 473 -13.47 9.84 -21.99
C ASP A 473 -13.29 8.43 -21.35
N PRO A 474 -13.84 8.16 -20.14
CA PRO A 474 -13.59 6.93 -19.38
C PRO A 474 -13.77 5.59 -20.11
N PRO A 475 -14.75 5.40 -21.01
CA PRO A 475 -14.87 4.17 -21.80
C PRO A 475 -13.65 3.86 -22.68
N ARG A 476 -12.83 4.87 -23.02
CA ARG A 476 -11.61 4.72 -23.81
C ARG A 476 -10.35 4.60 -22.95
N SER A 477 -10.35 5.10 -21.72
CA SER A 477 -9.19 5.02 -20.81
C SER A 477 -9.22 3.82 -19.86
N VAL A 478 -10.38 3.18 -19.66
CA VAL A 478 -10.50 2.00 -18.77
C VAL A 478 -10.72 0.72 -19.56
N THR A 479 -10.02 -0.34 -19.19
CA THR A 479 -10.23 -1.68 -19.76
C THR A 479 -10.15 -2.75 -18.68
N LYS A 480 -10.67 -3.94 -18.95
CA LYS A 480 -10.63 -5.07 -18.01
C LYS A 480 -9.74 -6.17 -18.56
N ARG A 481 -8.94 -6.78 -17.70
CA ARG A 481 -8.09 -7.93 -18.03
C ARG A 481 -8.12 -8.92 -16.88
N ASP A 482 -7.98 -10.19 -17.22
CA ASP A 482 -7.70 -11.19 -16.21
C ASP A 482 -6.24 -11.06 -15.77
N GLN A 483 -5.97 -11.36 -14.50
CA GLN A 483 -4.63 -11.35 -13.94
C GLN A 483 -4.34 -12.67 -13.24
N ILE A 484 -3.19 -13.26 -13.55
CA ILE A 484 -2.73 -14.51 -12.98
C ILE A 484 -1.50 -14.19 -12.14
N SER A 485 -1.48 -14.61 -10.89
CA SER A 485 -0.33 -14.44 -10.02
C SER A 485 0.09 -15.79 -9.45
N PHE A 486 1.39 -16.03 -9.39
CA PHE A 486 1.99 -17.19 -8.77
C PHE A 486 3.12 -16.76 -7.84
N MET A 487 3.25 -17.45 -6.72
CA MET A 487 4.41 -17.34 -5.83
C MET A 487 4.96 -18.73 -5.56
N ILE A 488 6.28 -18.87 -5.59
CA ILE A 488 6.99 -20.01 -5.02
C ILE A 488 7.98 -19.49 -3.99
N GLY A 489 7.99 -20.10 -2.82
CA GLY A 489 8.85 -19.70 -1.73
C GLY A 489 9.44 -20.88 -0.98
N ALA A 490 10.56 -20.62 -0.32
CA ALA A 490 11.19 -21.59 0.56
C ALA A 490 11.59 -20.89 1.86
N ASP A 491 11.22 -21.50 3.00
CA ASP A 491 11.78 -21.14 4.30
C ASP A 491 12.88 -22.11 4.67
N TYR A 492 13.96 -21.58 5.21
CA TYR A 492 15.10 -22.36 5.65
C TYR A 492 15.78 -21.71 6.84
N PHE A 493 16.10 -22.51 7.85
CA PHE A 493 16.92 -22.08 8.97
C PHE A 493 18.40 -22.25 8.61
N LEU A 494 19.00 -21.18 8.09
CA LEU A 494 20.36 -21.15 7.57
C LEU A 494 21.40 -21.20 8.69
N TRP A 495 22.35 -22.15 8.57
CA TRP A 495 23.54 -22.24 9.39
C TRP A 495 24.76 -21.76 8.59
N LEU A 496 25.50 -20.77 9.10
CA LEU A 496 26.63 -20.17 8.40
C LEU A 496 27.92 -20.91 8.79
N PRO A 497 28.59 -21.60 7.85
CA PRO A 497 29.72 -22.49 8.18
C PRO A 497 30.97 -21.75 8.67
N PHE A 498 31.08 -20.44 8.39
CA PHE A 498 32.19 -19.60 8.82
C PHE A 498 31.95 -18.90 10.17
N TRP A 499 30.76 -19.05 10.76
CA TRP A 499 30.43 -18.43 12.05
C TRP A 499 30.50 -19.48 13.17
N GLU A 500 31.71 -19.72 13.67
CA GLU A 500 31.98 -20.75 14.68
C GLU A 500 31.24 -20.51 16.02
N GLY A 501 30.95 -19.24 16.34
CA GLY A 501 30.21 -18.82 17.53
C GLY A 501 28.69 -18.69 17.34
N GLN A 502 28.14 -19.18 16.22
CA GLN A 502 26.70 -19.12 15.97
C GLN A 502 25.94 -19.97 17.01
N ASP A 503 25.00 -19.35 17.72
CA ASP A 503 24.17 -19.99 18.75
C ASP A 503 22.82 -20.47 18.17
N THR A 504 22.20 -19.64 17.32
CA THR A 504 20.91 -19.91 16.67
C THR A 504 21.01 -19.82 15.14
N SER A 505 20.09 -20.46 14.41
CA SER A 505 20.05 -20.36 12.95
C SER A 505 19.52 -18.99 12.49
N VAL A 506 19.92 -18.56 11.29
CA VAL A 506 19.32 -17.40 10.62
C VAL A 506 18.06 -17.89 9.90
N PHE A 507 16.88 -17.44 10.31
CA PHE A 507 15.67 -17.68 9.54
C PHE A 507 15.78 -16.98 8.18
N THR A 508 15.61 -17.73 7.10
CA THR A 508 15.73 -17.25 5.72
C THR A 508 14.48 -17.65 4.94
N SER A 509 13.72 -16.67 4.47
CA SER A 509 12.59 -16.86 3.55
C SER A 509 12.96 -16.23 2.21
N VAL A 510 12.90 -17.02 1.15
CA VAL A 510 13.06 -16.55 -0.24
C VAL A 510 11.77 -16.82 -0.97
N GLN A 511 11.23 -15.81 -1.66
CA GLN A 511 10.02 -15.96 -2.46
C GLN A 511 10.23 -15.34 -3.84
N LEU A 512 9.68 -15.99 -4.85
CA LEU A 512 9.63 -15.52 -6.23
C LEU A 512 8.18 -15.39 -6.64
N PHE A 513 7.80 -14.19 -7.07
CA PHE A 513 6.48 -13.86 -7.55
C PHE A 513 6.53 -13.69 -9.07
N THR A 514 5.50 -14.18 -9.75
CA THR A 514 5.25 -13.90 -11.16
C THR A 514 3.81 -13.46 -11.32
N VAL A 515 3.60 -12.26 -11.85
CA VAL A 515 2.29 -11.70 -12.18
C VAL A 515 2.19 -11.56 -13.69
N ILE A 516 1.18 -12.21 -14.28
CA ILE A 516 0.91 -12.23 -15.70
C ILE A 516 -0.40 -11.49 -15.94
N THR A 517 -0.32 -10.43 -16.75
CA THR A 517 -1.48 -9.68 -17.23
C THR A 517 -1.48 -9.75 -18.77
N PRO A 518 -2.26 -10.68 -19.36
CA PRO A 518 -2.30 -10.85 -20.81
C PRO A 518 -2.72 -9.55 -21.52
N ASN A 519 -1.99 -9.18 -22.59
CA ASN A 519 -2.17 -7.92 -23.32
C ASN A 519 -2.09 -6.69 -22.38
N GLY A 520 -1.06 -6.70 -21.52
CA GLY A 520 -0.83 -5.71 -20.47
C GLY A 520 0.04 -4.53 -20.91
N GLU A 521 0.67 -4.59 -22.08
CA GLU A 521 1.67 -3.60 -22.56
C GLU A 521 1.16 -2.15 -22.64
N ASP A 522 -0.14 -1.98 -22.83
CA ASP A 522 -0.81 -0.69 -22.92
C ASP A 522 -1.57 -0.32 -21.64
N LEU A 523 -1.21 -0.91 -20.49
CA LEU A 523 -1.84 -0.64 -19.19
C LEU A 523 -0.89 0.12 -18.25
N LEU A 524 -1.46 0.75 -17.24
CA LEU A 524 -0.75 1.39 -16.14
C LEU A 524 -0.80 0.53 -14.87
N PHE A 525 0.19 0.70 -13.99
CA PHE A 525 0.04 0.32 -12.59
C PHE A 525 -1.13 1.11 -11.98
N GLN A 526 -1.92 0.46 -11.11
CA GLN A 526 -2.97 1.14 -10.36
C GLN A 526 -2.31 2.02 -9.29
N ALA A 527 -2.40 3.33 -9.47
CA ALA A 527 -1.93 4.39 -8.58
C ALA A 527 -2.85 5.60 -8.82
N PRO A 528 -2.92 6.61 -7.92
CA PRO A 528 -3.77 7.78 -8.14
C PRO A 528 -3.31 8.67 -9.31
N TYR A 529 -2.10 8.42 -9.81
CA TYR A 529 -1.53 9.10 -10.97
C TYR A 529 -0.95 8.12 -11.98
N ALA A 530 -0.93 8.52 -13.25
CA ALA A 530 -0.16 7.84 -14.29
C ALA A 530 1.22 8.46 -14.38
N ALA A 531 2.19 7.81 -13.74
CA ALA A 531 3.60 8.18 -13.87
C ALA A 531 4.11 7.87 -15.29
N TYR A 532 5.00 8.70 -15.83
CA TYR A 532 5.41 8.61 -17.24
C TYR A 532 6.06 7.26 -17.59
N GLY A 533 6.77 6.67 -16.62
CA GLY A 533 7.39 5.34 -16.70
C GLY A 533 6.52 4.17 -16.22
N ALA A 534 5.29 4.41 -15.73
CA ALA A 534 4.49 3.41 -15.01
C ALA A 534 3.72 2.46 -15.93
N LYS A 535 4.30 2.06 -17.08
CA LYS A 535 3.69 1.04 -17.94
C LYS A 535 3.77 -0.33 -17.28
N LEU A 536 2.66 -1.04 -17.32
CA LEU A 536 2.57 -2.40 -16.81
C LEU A 536 3.31 -3.35 -17.76
N HIS A 537 4.24 -4.13 -17.23
CA HIS A 537 4.82 -5.23 -17.99
C HIS A 537 3.82 -6.40 -18.07
N PRO A 538 3.62 -7.04 -19.24
CA PRO A 538 2.72 -8.19 -19.37
C PRO A 538 3.08 -9.36 -18.46
N VAL A 539 4.38 -9.52 -18.17
CA VAL A 539 4.90 -10.46 -17.18
C VAL A 539 5.82 -9.69 -16.25
N GLN A 540 5.46 -9.64 -14.97
CA GLN A 540 6.24 -9.04 -13.90
C GLN A 540 6.75 -10.14 -12.99
N ASN A 541 8.02 -10.05 -12.61
CA ASN A 541 8.66 -10.96 -11.68
C ASN A 541 9.20 -10.13 -10.52
N TYR A 542 8.99 -10.63 -9.32
CA TYR A 542 9.55 -10.04 -8.10
C TYR A 542 10.24 -11.11 -7.28
N ALA A 543 11.27 -10.73 -6.53
CA ALA A 543 11.88 -11.59 -5.53
C ALA A 543 11.84 -10.89 -4.18
N THR A 544 11.52 -11.64 -3.13
CA THR A 544 11.68 -11.18 -1.76
C THR A 544 12.68 -12.08 -1.02
N LEU A 545 13.46 -11.46 -0.15
CA LEU A 545 14.40 -12.12 0.75
C LEU A 545 14.19 -11.56 2.14
N LEU A 546 13.72 -12.41 3.06
CA LEU A 546 13.64 -12.09 4.47
C LEU A 546 14.70 -12.89 5.23
N LEU A 547 15.58 -12.19 5.93
CA LEU A 547 16.56 -12.74 6.85
C LEU A 547 16.21 -12.27 8.25
N SER A 548 16.16 -13.17 9.22
CA SER A 548 15.96 -12.81 10.63
C SER A 548 16.81 -13.66 11.54
N HIS A 549 17.43 -13.04 12.53
CA HIS A 549 18.28 -13.72 13.50
C HIS A 549 18.24 -13.04 14.87
N ASN A 550 18.34 -13.85 15.91
CA ASN A 550 18.32 -13.43 17.30
C ASN A 550 19.69 -13.71 17.91
N PHE A 551 20.37 -12.66 18.34
CA PHE A 551 21.61 -12.72 19.11
C PHE A 551 21.32 -12.61 20.61
N ASP A 552 22.29 -13.06 21.42
CA ASP A 552 22.32 -12.85 22.87
C ASP A 552 21.04 -13.35 23.58
N ASP A 553 20.65 -14.59 23.30
CA ASP A 553 19.41 -15.22 23.81
C ASP A 553 18.13 -14.43 23.46
N GLY A 554 18.10 -13.77 22.28
CA GLY A 554 16.95 -12.98 21.83
C GLY A 554 16.92 -11.55 22.36
N LYS A 555 17.99 -11.10 23.03
CA LYS A 555 18.11 -9.71 23.48
C LYS A 555 18.39 -8.73 22.35
N LEU A 556 18.91 -9.20 21.22
CA LEU A 556 19.11 -8.41 20.01
C LEU A 556 18.52 -9.17 18.82
N ALA A 557 17.43 -8.66 18.25
CA ALA A 557 16.86 -9.22 17.03
C ALA A 557 17.24 -8.36 15.83
N VAL A 558 17.71 -8.99 14.76
CA VAL A 558 18.04 -8.33 13.51
C VAL A 558 17.23 -8.96 12.39
N GLU A 559 16.59 -8.12 11.59
CA GLU A 559 15.79 -8.52 10.45
C GLU A 559 16.16 -7.70 9.22
N THR A 560 16.15 -8.32 8.05
CA THR A 560 16.33 -7.68 6.76
C THR A 560 15.32 -8.24 5.77
N LEU A 561 14.48 -7.37 5.22
CA LEU A 561 13.56 -7.67 4.13
C LEU A 561 14.06 -6.94 2.88
N GLY A 562 14.44 -7.68 1.86
CA GLY A 562 14.75 -7.17 0.53
C GLY A 562 13.64 -7.51 -0.45
N LEU A 563 13.34 -6.58 -1.35
CA LEU A 563 12.43 -6.74 -2.48
C LEU A 563 13.16 -6.34 -3.76
N TYR A 564 13.02 -7.14 -4.82
CA TYR A 564 13.62 -6.89 -6.13
C TYR A 564 12.56 -7.01 -7.24
N ASP A 565 12.48 -6.01 -8.11
CA ASP A 565 11.69 -6.00 -9.34
C ASP A 565 12.62 -6.27 -10.53
N PHE A 566 12.41 -7.41 -11.20
CA PHE A 566 13.30 -7.85 -12.28
C PHE A 566 13.14 -7.02 -13.56
N GLN A 567 11.95 -6.52 -13.84
CA GLN A 567 11.64 -5.83 -15.09
C GLN A 567 12.15 -4.40 -15.07
N ASN A 568 12.00 -3.72 -13.93
CA ASN A 568 12.45 -2.34 -13.77
C ASN A 568 13.85 -2.25 -13.13
N GLN A 569 14.50 -3.38 -12.83
CA GLN A 569 15.82 -3.45 -12.19
C GLN A 569 15.89 -2.63 -10.89
N ALA A 570 14.78 -2.63 -10.15
CA ALA A 570 14.60 -1.82 -8.96
C ALA A 570 14.66 -2.70 -7.71
N TRP A 571 15.11 -2.14 -6.58
CA TRP A 571 15.12 -2.84 -5.31
C TRP A 571 14.76 -1.94 -4.14
N GLY A 572 14.15 -2.54 -3.13
CA GLY A 572 13.87 -1.90 -1.86
C GLY A 572 14.38 -2.78 -0.73
N VAL A 573 14.83 -2.18 0.36
CA VAL A 573 15.26 -2.90 1.56
C VAL A 573 14.75 -2.22 2.81
N ARG A 574 14.32 -3.06 3.75
CA ARG A 574 14.08 -2.70 5.14
C ARG A 574 15.03 -3.49 6.03
N GLN A 575 15.76 -2.81 6.90
CA GLN A 575 16.53 -3.44 7.96
C GLN A 575 15.99 -3.00 9.31
N ARG A 576 15.80 -3.94 10.23
CA ARG A 576 15.25 -3.68 11.55
C ARG A 576 16.15 -4.28 12.62
N VAL A 577 16.41 -3.52 13.67
CA VAL A 577 17.18 -3.95 14.84
C VAL A 577 16.36 -3.64 16.09
N ASP A 578 15.98 -4.69 16.81
CA ASP A 578 15.25 -4.59 18.09
C ASP A 578 16.19 -4.85 19.26
N PHE A 579 16.12 -3.97 20.28
CA PHE A 579 16.93 -4.07 21.49
C PHE A 579 16.06 -4.50 22.67
N ASN A 580 16.08 -5.78 23.02
CA ASN A 580 15.33 -6.35 24.15
C ASN A 580 16.17 -6.40 25.45
N TYR A 581 17.19 -5.54 25.58
CA TYR A 581 18.07 -5.49 26.75
C TYR A 581 17.46 -4.82 27.99
N PHE A 582 16.32 -4.14 27.83
CA PHE A 582 15.80 -3.17 28.81
C PHE A 582 14.63 -3.72 29.65
N GLY A 583 14.71 -4.99 30.03
CA GLY A 583 13.66 -5.71 30.76
C GLY A 583 12.47 -6.06 29.87
N ASP A 584 11.33 -6.35 30.48
CA ASP A 584 10.16 -6.90 29.76
C ASP A 584 9.27 -5.83 29.11
N ASN A 585 9.46 -4.55 29.44
CA ASN A 585 8.52 -3.51 29.03
C ASN A 585 9.08 -2.59 27.94
N TRP A 586 10.37 -2.25 27.98
CA TRP A 586 10.96 -1.30 27.04
C TRP A 586 11.53 -2.01 25.82
N ARG A 587 11.19 -1.49 24.64
CA ARG A 587 11.58 -2.03 23.32
C ARG A 587 12.05 -0.90 22.40
N PRO A 588 13.31 -0.45 22.54
CA PRO A 588 13.95 0.39 21.53
C PRO A 588 14.14 -0.37 20.22
N ARG A 589 13.96 0.33 19.10
CA ARG A 589 14.12 -0.18 17.73
C ARG A 589 14.82 0.85 16.85
N ILE A 590 15.64 0.37 15.94
CA ILE A 590 16.14 1.13 14.79
C ILE A 590 15.65 0.42 13.54
N GLU A 591 15.10 1.16 12.59
CA GLU A 591 14.64 0.66 11.31
C GLU A 591 15.21 1.54 10.19
N VAL A 592 15.73 0.94 9.13
CA VAL A 592 16.26 1.62 7.95
C VAL A 592 15.46 1.16 6.76
N THR A 593 14.95 2.12 5.99
CA THR A 593 14.25 1.86 4.73
C THR A 593 15.00 2.57 3.60
N HIS A 594 15.25 1.87 2.51
CA HIS A 594 15.95 2.38 1.34
C HIS A 594 15.36 1.82 0.05
N PHE A 595 15.20 2.68 -0.95
CA PHE A 595 14.72 2.32 -2.28
C PHE A 595 15.69 2.82 -3.36
N GLU A 596 15.97 1.96 -4.34
CA GLU A 596 16.75 2.30 -5.52
C GLU A 596 16.05 1.76 -6.77
N ALA A 597 15.62 2.69 -7.61
CA ALA A 597 14.78 2.48 -8.77
C ALA A 597 14.87 3.71 -9.69
N ASP A 598 14.57 3.52 -10.97
CA ASP A 598 14.26 4.65 -11.83
C ASP A 598 12.96 5.32 -11.35
N PRO A 599 12.93 6.66 -11.20
CA PRO A 599 11.72 7.36 -10.77
C PRO A 599 10.54 7.00 -11.66
N GLU A 600 9.36 6.84 -11.05
CA GLU A 600 8.10 6.61 -11.77
C GLU A 600 8.02 5.27 -12.54
N GLN A 601 8.94 4.33 -12.29
CA GLN A 601 8.90 2.98 -12.87
C GLN A 601 8.50 1.91 -11.84
N GLY A 602 7.44 1.17 -12.15
CA GLY A 602 6.93 0.11 -11.28
C GLY A 602 6.45 0.63 -9.92
N ILE A 603 6.24 -0.30 -8.99
CA ILE A 603 5.78 0.03 -7.62
C ILE A 603 6.96 0.57 -6.78
N ILE A 604 8.16 0.02 -6.95
CA ILE A 604 9.36 0.42 -6.20
C ILE A 604 9.79 1.84 -6.59
N GLY A 605 9.67 2.23 -7.87
CA GLY A 605 9.99 3.59 -8.32
C GLY A 605 9.09 4.68 -7.73
N LEU A 606 7.89 4.34 -7.22
CA LEU A 606 7.07 5.27 -6.44
C LEU A 606 7.67 5.52 -5.05
N GLY A 607 8.43 4.56 -4.51
CA GLY A 607 9.09 4.62 -3.21
C GLY A 607 10.47 5.27 -3.21
N GLN A 608 11.01 5.64 -4.38
CA GLN A 608 12.38 6.15 -4.55
C GLN A 608 12.74 7.32 -3.62
N GLN A 609 11.75 8.11 -3.20
CA GLN A 609 11.93 9.31 -2.40
C GLN A 609 11.66 9.08 -0.90
N MET A 610 11.43 7.84 -0.48
CA MET A 610 10.92 7.50 0.85
C MET A 610 12.02 7.05 1.84
N ASP A 611 13.29 7.23 1.47
CA ASP A 611 14.46 6.77 2.23
C ASP A 611 14.54 7.41 3.62
N ASN A 612 14.64 6.57 4.66
CA ASN A 612 14.77 7.04 6.03
C ASN A 612 15.41 6.05 7.00
N VAL A 613 15.77 6.60 8.16
CA VAL A 613 16.14 5.86 9.37
C VAL A 613 15.17 6.24 10.48
N GLU A 614 14.38 5.28 10.97
CA GLU A 614 13.47 5.43 12.10
C GLU A 614 14.10 4.93 13.39
N PHE A 615 14.02 5.75 14.44
CA PHE A 615 14.25 5.34 15.82
C PHE A 615 12.90 5.29 16.53
N SER A 616 12.55 4.14 17.09
CA SER A 616 11.33 4.01 17.88
C SER A 616 11.56 3.42 19.27
N LEU A 617 10.72 3.83 20.20
CA LEU A 617 10.69 3.32 21.56
C LEU A 617 9.26 2.89 21.89
N ALA A 618 9.09 1.61 22.21
CA ALA A 618 7.84 1.09 22.72
C ALA A 618 7.95 0.71 24.20
N PHE A 619 6.87 0.97 24.94
CA PHE A 619 6.64 0.51 26.31
C PHE A 619 5.43 -0.41 26.32
N GLN A 620 5.59 -1.64 26.77
CA GLN A 620 4.55 -2.67 26.90
C GLN A 620 4.17 -2.82 28.37
N PHE A 621 2.88 -3.00 28.67
CA PHE A 621 2.36 -3.13 30.05
C PHE A 621 1.19 -4.09 30.15
#